data_AF-A0A820AYL4-F1
#
_entry.id   AF-A0A820AYL4-F1
#
_cell.length_a   1.000
_cell.length_b   1.000
_cell.length_c   1.000
_cell.angle_alpha   90.00
_cell.angle_beta   90.00
_cell.angle_gamma   90.00
#
_symmetry.space_group_name_H-M   'P 1'
#
loop_
_entity.id
_entity.type
_entity.pdbx_description
1 polymer ?
#
loop_
_entity_poly.entity_id
_entity_poly.type
_entity_poly.pdbx_seq_one_letter_code
_entity_poly.pdbx_strand_id
1 'polypeptide(L)'
;MMFLPILLIGIIIFLISYVIYHRYSYFFRRSIPSPAISSIIFGHLSELWSVQSYSEQLRQWTLQYGSIYGIFEGTRPLYIVSDMKFIEEVYVKQFARFYARRTAFASRILGNTRSNVFTANL
;
A
#
# COMPACT_ATOMS: atom_id res chain seq x y z
N MET A 1 -34.89 -21.70 13.33
CA MET A 1 -34.85 -20.22 13.33
C MET A 1 -33.43 -19.64 13.48
N MET A 2 -32.49 -20.32 14.18
CA MET A 2 -31.10 -19.82 14.37
C MET A 2 -30.10 -20.19 13.26
N PHE A 3 -30.40 -21.13 12.36
CA PHE A 3 -29.47 -21.57 11.31
C PHE A 3 -29.28 -20.55 10.17
N LEU A 4 -30.34 -19.82 9.81
CA LEU A 4 -30.30 -18.80 8.76
C LEU A 4 -29.33 -17.64 9.06
N PRO A 5 -29.34 -17.01 10.25
CA PRO A 5 -28.39 -15.94 10.55
C PRO A 5 -26.94 -16.42 10.61
N ILE A 6 -26.69 -17.65 11.10
CA ILE A 6 -25.34 -18.24 11.14
C ILE A 6 -24.81 -18.45 9.72
N LEU A 7 -25.65 -18.97 8.81
CA LEU A 7 -25.29 -19.14 7.40
C LEU A 7 -24.95 -17.80 6.75
N LEU A 8 -25.76 -16.76 6.99
CA LEU A 8 -25.54 -15.43 6.43
C LEU A 8 -24.23 -14.82 6.94
N ILE A 9 -23.91 -14.95 8.22
CA ILE A 9 -22.63 -14.50 8.80
C ILE A 9 -21.46 -15.23 8.15
N GLY A 10 -21.57 -16.55 7.96
CA GLY A 10 -20.56 -17.35 7.27
C GLY A 10 -20.31 -16.88 5.85
N ILE A 11 -21.38 -16.60 5.08
CA ILE A 11 -21.28 -16.06 3.72
C ILE A 11 -20.61 -14.69 3.72
N ILE A 12 -20.98 -13.80 4.65
CA ILE A 12 -20.39 -12.46 4.75
C ILE A 12 -18.89 -12.56 5.04
N ILE A 13 -18.47 -13.39 5.99
CA ILE A 13 -17.06 -13.60 6.32
C ILE A 13 -16.29 -14.15 5.12
N PHE A 14 -16.86 -15.12 4.40
CA PHE A 14 -16.26 -15.69 3.19
C PHE A 14 -16.09 -14.64 2.09
N LEU A 15 -17.12 -13.81 1.84
CA LEU A 15 -17.03 -12.75 0.84
C LEU A 15 -15.97 -11.70 1.22
N ILE A 16 -15.91 -11.32 2.50
CA ILE A 16 -14.89 -10.38 2.99
C ILE A 16 -13.49 -10.96 2.82
N SER A 17 -13.27 -12.22 3.24
CA SER A 17 -11.95 -12.87 3.13
C SER A 17 -11.53 -13.05 1.67
N TYR A 18 -12.46 -13.40 0.78
CA TYR A 18 -12.22 -13.50 -0.66
C TYR A 18 -11.79 -12.15 -1.26
N VAL A 19 -12.49 -11.07 -0.94
CA VAL A 19 -12.15 -9.72 -1.42
C VAL A 19 -10.77 -9.29 -0.90
N ILE A 20 -10.48 -9.54 0.37
CA ILE A 20 -9.18 -9.23 0.99
C ILE A 20 -8.06 -10.00 0.29
N TYR A 21 -8.25 -11.31 0.11
CA TYR A 21 -7.29 -12.18 -0.58
C TYR A 21 -7.03 -11.69 -2.01
N HIS A 22 -8.08 -11.34 -2.76
CA HIS A 22 -7.95 -10.85 -4.13
C HIS A 22 -7.18 -9.50 -4.18
N ARG A 23 -7.40 -8.61 -3.22
CA ARG A 23 -6.67 -7.33 -3.13
C ARG A 23 -5.18 -7.56 -2.85
N TYR A 24 -4.85 -8.41 -1.88
CA TYR A 24 -3.47 -8.66 -1.47
C TYR A 24 -2.64 -9.47 -2.48
N SER A 25 -3.29 -10.25 -3.34
CA SER A 25 -2.62 -10.95 -4.44
C SER A 25 -2.26 -10.05 -5.64
N TYR A 26 -2.46 -8.72 -5.54
CA TYR A 26 -2.19 -7.77 -6.62
C TYR A 26 -0.76 -7.82 -7.19
N PHE A 27 0.26 -7.82 -6.32
CA PHE A 27 1.67 -7.83 -6.74
C PHE A 27 2.11 -9.23 -7.18
N PHE A 28 1.65 -10.27 -6.48
CA PHE A 28 1.89 -11.66 -6.86
C PHE A 28 1.42 -11.93 -8.30
N ARG A 29 0.20 -11.51 -8.66
CA ARG A 29 -0.34 -11.64 -10.03
C ARG A 29 0.46 -10.89 -11.10
N ARG A 30 1.31 -9.94 -10.72
CA ARG A 30 2.15 -9.13 -11.63
C ARG A 30 3.62 -9.52 -11.57
N SER A 31 3.95 -10.58 -10.82
CA SER A 31 5.33 -11.00 -10.58
C SER A 31 6.20 -9.86 -10.01
N ILE A 32 5.60 -8.98 -9.21
CA ILE A 32 6.29 -7.91 -8.51
C ILE A 32 6.63 -8.38 -7.10
N PRO A 33 7.90 -8.30 -6.67
CA PRO A 33 8.30 -8.62 -5.30
C PRO A 33 7.54 -7.75 -4.29
N SER A 34 7.18 -8.32 -3.15
CA SER A 34 6.51 -7.62 -2.04
C SER A 34 6.90 -8.28 -0.72
N PRO A 35 7.07 -7.50 0.36
CA PRO A 35 7.15 -8.06 1.70
C PRO A 35 5.87 -8.81 2.07
N ALA A 36 6.00 -9.67 3.08
CA ALA A 36 4.86 -10.37 3.66
C ALA A 36 3.94 -9.38 4.37
N ILE A 37 2.63 -9.56 4.23
CA ILE A 37 1.64 -8.66 4.79
C ILE A 37 1.65 -8.77 6.32
N SER A 38 1.94 -7.66 7.00
CA SER A 38 1.99 -7.60 8.46
C SER A 38 0.61 -7.36 9.11
N SER A 39 -0.33 -6.72 8.42
CA SER A 39 -1.70 -6.54 8.91
C SER A 39 -2.75 -6.62 7.80
N ILE A 40 -3.87 -7.30 8.08
CA ILE A 40 -4.99 -7.40 7.14
C ILE A 40 -5.66 -6.05 6.92
N ILE A 41 -5.74 -5.20 7.95
CA ILE A 41 -6.46 -3.92 7.90
C ILE A 41 -5.53 -2.81 7.40
N PHE A 42 -4.29 -2.76 7.91
CA PHE A 42 -3.35 -1.66 7.67
C PHE A 42 -2.30 -1.99 6.60
N GLY A 43 -2.27 -3.22 6.08
CA GLY A 43 -1.25 -3.65 5.13
C GLY A 43 0.12 -3.61 5.78
N HIS A 44 1.05 -2.87 5.17
CA HIS A 44 2.42 -2.66 5.67
C HIS A 44 2.55 -1.41 6.54
N LEU A 45 1.49 -0.59 6.68
CA LEU A 45 1.54 0.61 7.53
C LEU A 45 1.80 0.27 9.00
N SER A 46 1.29 -0.87 9.49
CA SER A 46 1.52 -1.29 10.88
C SER A 46 3.00 -1.49 11.17
N GLU A 47 3.74 -2.07 10.23
CA GLU A 47 5.19 -2.27 10.37
C GLU A 47 5.94 -0.95 10.24
N LEU A 48 5.58 -0.13 9.25
CA LEU A 48 6.17 1.20 9.09
C LEU A 48 5.94 2.06 10.34
N TRP A 49 4.75 2.10 10.91
CA TRP A 49 4.46 2.86 12.13
C TRP A 49 5.14 2.32 13.39
N SER A 50 5.54 1.05 13.38
CA SER A 50 6.24 0.43 14.51
C SER A 50 7.74 0.70 14.54
N VAL A 51 8.34 1.05 13.39
CA VAL A 51 9.78 1.34 13.30
C VAL A 51 10.07 2.81 13.57
N GLN A 52 11.26 3.07 14.12
CA GLN A 52 11.73 4.43 14.41
C GLN A 52 11.92 5.27 13.13
N SER A 53 12.31 4.64 12.02
CA SER A 53 12.59 5.32 10.76
C SER A 53 11.97 4.58 9.57
N TYR A 54 11.00 5.22 8.92
CA TYR A 54 10.33 4.65 7.76
C TYR A 54 11.30 4.53 6.58
N SER A 55 12.18 5.51 6.40
CA SER A 55 13.17 5.53 5.33
C SER A 55 14.15 4.37 5.47
N GLU A 56 14.57 4.03 6.69
CA GLU A 56 15.46 2.90 6.93
C GLU A 56 14.77 1.57 6.62
N GLN A 57 13.51 1.38 7.04
CA GLN A 57 12.75 0.18 6.69
C GLN A 57 12.58 0.03 5.18
N LEU A 58 12.22 1.11 4.48
CA LEU A 58 12.12 1.10 3.02
C LEU A 58 13.48 0.81 2.36
N ARG A 59 14.58 1.29 2.93
CA ARG A 59 15.94 0.96 2.47
C ARG A 59 16.22 -0.53 2.61
N GLN A 60 15.90 -1.14 3.75
CA GLN A 60 16.09 -2.58 3.97
C GLN A 60 15.27 -3.43 2.99
N TRP A 61 14.00 -3.08 2.79
CA TRP A 61 13.18 -3.74 1.77
C TRP A 61 13.70 -3.52 0.35
N THR A 62 14.26 -2.35 0.04
CA THR A 62 14.88 -2.11 -1.27
C THR A 62 16.09 -3.04 -1.49
N LEU A 63 16.90 -3.25 -0.44
CA LEU A 63 18.02 -4.20 -0.48
C LEU A 63 17.54 -5.65 -0.67
N GLN A 64 16.41 -6.02 -0.09
CA GLN A 64 15.88 -7.38 -0.11
C GLN A 64 15.06 -7.72 -1.37
N TYR A 65 14.22 -6.79 -1.82
CA TYR A 65 13.22 -7.00 -2.89
C TYR A 65 13.60 -6.34 -4.22
N GLY A 66 14.70 -5.56 -4.24
CA GLY A 66 15.23 -4.91 -5.43
C GLY A 66 14.75 -3.46 -5.59
N SER A 67 15.11 -2.87 -6.74
CA SER A 67 14.86 -1.45 -7.02
C SER A 67 13.39 -1.10 -7.31
N ILE A 68 12.55 -2.11 -7.59
CA ILE A 68 11.12 -1.96 -7.82
C ILE A 68 10.38 -3.07 -7.08
N TYR A 69 9.60 -2.70 -6.08
CA TYR A 69 8.79 -3.65 -5.31
C TYR A 69 7.47 -3.01 -4.88
N GLY A 70 6.53 -3.85 -4.44
CA GLY A 70 5.22 -3.46 -3.98
C GLY A 70 5.11 -3.49 -2.46
N ILE A 71 4.37 -2.53 -1.89
CA ILE A 71 3.84 -2.60 -0.53
C ILE A 71 2.35 -2.24 -0.55
N PHE A 72 1.68 -2.44 0.58
CA PHE A 72 0.25 -2.10 0.72
C PHE A 72 0.04 -1.05 1.81
N GLU A 73 -0.68 0.01 1.46
CA GLU A 73 -1.21 0.99 2.39
C GLU A 73 -2.68 0.66 2.67
N GLY A 74 -2.96 0.00 3.80
CA GLY A 74 -4.23 -0.73 3.94
C GLY A 74 -4.31 -1.82 2.88
N THR A 75 -5.39 -1.86 2.09
CA THR A 75 -5.51 -2.77 0.94
C THR A 75 -5.12 -2.15 -0.41
N ARG A 76 -4.54 -0.94 -0.40
CA ARG A 76 -4.17 -0.23 -1.62
C ARG A 76 -2.72 -0.56 -2.00
N PRO A 77 -2.47 -1.04 -3.23
CA PRO A 77 -1.11 -1.30 -3.68
C PRO A 77 -0.36 0.01 -3.89
N LEU A 78 0.90 0.03 -3.46
CA LEU A 78 1.85 1.12 -3.63
C LEU A 78 3.17 0.56 -4.16
N TYR A 79 3.72 1.18 -5.20
CA TYR A 79 5.04 0.82 -5.71
C TYR A 79 6.10 1.65 -5.00
N ILE A 80 7.16 1.00 -4.56
CA ILE A 80 8.39 1.63 -4.12
C ILE A 80 9.40 1.48 -5.24
N VAL A 81 9.96 2.60 -5.69
CA VAL A 81 10.85 2.67 -6.85
C VAL A 81 12.10 3.45 -6.50
N SER A 82 13.26 2.84 -6.69
CA SER A 82 14.58 3.46 -6.62
C SER A 82 15.35 3.38 -7.95
N ASP A 83 14.75 2.83 -9.01
CA ASP A 83 15.34 2.78 -10.35
C ASP A 83 15.29 4.15 -11.04
N MET A 84 16.46 4.69 -11.38
CA MET A 84 16.60 6.04 -11.95
C MET A 84 15.93 6.18 -13.32
N LYS A 85 16.03 5.16 -14.18
CA LYS A 85 15.45 5.19 -15.53
C LYS A 85 13.93 5.20 -15.46
N PHE A 86 13.35 4.41 -14.56
CA PHE A 86 11.92 4.40 -14.33
C PHE A 86 11.41 5.71 -13.74
N ILE A 87 12.15 6.28 -12.78
CA ILE A 87 11.82 7.59 -12.20
C ILE A 87 11.81 8.66 -13.30
N GLU A 88 12.83 8.70 -14.17
CA GLU A 88 12.87 9.62 -15.31
C GLU A 88 11.68 9.41 -16.26
N GLU A 89 11.36 8.16 -16.58
CA GLU A 89 10.22 7.82 -17.44
C GLU A 89 8.89 8.36 -16.87
N VAL A 90 8.63 8.12 -15.58
CA VAL A 90 7.36 8.49 -14.94
C VAL A 90 7.27 10.00 -14.66
N TYR A 91 8.31 10.59 -14.07
CA TYR A 91 8.26 11.97 -13.60
C TYR A 91 8.63 13.00 -14.66
N VAL A 92 9.37 12.63 -15.71
CA VAL A 92 9.76 13.57 -16.78
C VAL A 92 8.95 13.31 -18.03
N LYS A 93 9.11 12.13 -18.64
CA LYS A 93 8.52 11.85 -19.97
C LYS A 93 7.01 11.67 -19.91
N GLN A 94 6.50 11.08 -18.83
CA GLN A 94 5.08 10.80 -18.63
C GLN A 94 4.43 11.71 -17.58
N PHE A 95 5.04 12.86 -17.26
CA PHE A 95 4.56 13.78 -16.23
C PHE A 95 3.06 14.11 -16.36
N ALA A 96 2.58 14.35 -17.59
CA ALA A 96 1.17 14.65 -17.86
C ALA A 96 0.18 13.55 -17.41
N ARG A 97 0.65 12.30 -17.26
CA ARG A 97 -0.14 11.16 -16.75
C ARG A 97 0.04 10.94 -15.24
N PHE A 98 1.17 11.37 -14.68
CA PHE A 98 1.56 11.09 -13.28
C PHE A 98 1.75 12.35 -12.42
N TYR A 99 1.12 13.47 -12.79
CA TYR A 99 1.26 14.74 -12.06
C TYR A 99 0.55 14.76 -10.69
N ALA A 100 -0.38 13.83 -10.45
CA ALA A 100 -1.18 13.79 -9.22
C ALA A 100 -0.32 13.35 -8.02
N ARG A 101 -0.36 14.14 -6.94
CA ARG A 101 0.32 13.79 -5.68
C ARG A 101 -0.52 12.80 -4.88
N ARG A 102 0.14 11.81 -4.27
CA ARG A 102 -0.50 10.89 -3.33
C ARG A 102 -0.93 11.64 -2.07
N THR A 103 -2.18 11.45 -1.66
CA THR A 103 -2.66 11.78 -0.32
C THR A 103 -2.38 10.61 0.63
N ALA A 104 -1.76 10.87 1.77
CA ALA A 104 -1.50 9.86 2.80
C ALA A 104 -2.79 9.24 3.36
N PHE A 105 -2.73 7.99 3.86
CA PHE A 105 -3.88 7.28 4.44
C PHE A 105 -4.66 8.12 5.46
N ALA A 106 -3.97 8.76 6.42
CA ALA A 106 -4.60 9.58 7.45
C ALA A 106 -5.41 10.74 6.86
N SER A 107 -4.83 11.50 5.93
CA SER A 107 -5.52 12.62 5.25
C SER A 107 -6.79 12.17 4.52
N ARG A 108 -6.79 10.95 3.97
CA ARG A 108 -7.94 10.38 3.26
C ARG A 108 -9.06 9.96 4.20
N ILE A 109 -8.72 9.37 5.34
CA ILE A 109 -9.71 8.96 6.36
C ILE A 109 -10.33 10.19 7.03
N LEU A 110 -9.51 11.21 7.31
CA LEU A 110 -9.93 12.42 8.02
C LEU A 110 -10.62 13.45 7.12
N GLY A 111 -10.73 13.21 5.81
CA GLY A 111 -11.36 14.13 4.85
C GLY A 111 -10.63 15.47 4.67
N ASN A 112 -9.47 15.68 5.30
CA ASN A 112 -8.74 16.93 5.23
C ASN A 112 -7.85 16.97 3.97
N THR A 113 -8.30 17.70 2.95
CA THR A 113 -7.69 17.78 1.62
C THR A 113 -6.63 18.89 1.48
N ARG A 114 -6.15 19.49 2.59
CA ARG A 114 -5.06 20.47 2.54
C ARG A 114 -3.71 19.76 2.31
N SER A 115 -3.44 19.40 1.06
CA SER A 115 -2.26 18.59 0.65
C SER A 115 -1.11 19.41 0.03
N ASN A 116 -1.05 20.72 0.32
CA ASN A 116 0.11 21.56 0.02
C ASN A 116 1.13 21.55 1.17
N VAL A 117 1.40 20.38 1.74
CA VAL A 117 2.33 20.25 2.86
C VAL A 117 3.73 20.02 2.31
N PHE A 118 4.50 21.09 2.16
CA PHE A 118 5.95 21.01 2.24
C PHE A 118 6.30 21.01 3.73
N THR A 119 6.58 19.84 4.30
CA THR A 119 7.08 19.72 5.67
C THR A 119 8.58 19.50 5.58
N ALA A 120 9.35 20.37 6.22
CA ALA A 120 10.70 20.07 6.63
C ALA A 120 10.61 19.30 7.97
N ASN A 121 11.33 18.19 8.09
CA ASN A 121 11.56 17.58 9.41
C ASN A 121 12.42 18.55 10.22
N LEU A 122 11.94 18.97 11.39
CA LEU A 122 12.77 19.43 12.49
C LEU A 122 13.06 18.22 13.39
#